data_AF-G7YPC4-F1
#
_entry.id   AF-G7YPC4-F1
#
_cell.length_a   1.000
_cell.length_b   1.000
_cell.length_c   1.000
_cell.angle_alpha   90.00
_cell.angle_beta   90.00
_cell.angle_gamma   90.00
#
_symmetry.space_group_name_H-M   'P 1'
#
loop_
_entity.id
_entity.type
_entity.pdbx_description
1 polymer ?
#
loop_
_entity_poly.entity_id
_entity_poly.type
_entity_poly.pdbx_seq_one_letter_code
_entity_poly.pdbx_strand_id
1 'polypeptide(L)'
;MEPLDVNSTARDVEDYLERFDIWCLTKSDMDDKKLTAYFLHFVGKEAYTLIKNLVYPESPIDISYNELKKKVLQHFKPINFVAAERARFNMLTRSHSQSVRDFVLQLK
;
A
#
# COMPACT_ATOMS: atom_id res chain seq x y z
N MET A 1 -13.76 0.09 6.17
CA MET A 1 -12.61 -0.48 5.46
C MET A 1 -12.17 -1.71 6.22
N GLU A 2 -11.82 -2.79 5.53
CA GLU A 2 -11.07 -3.89 6.15
C GLU A 2 -9.70 -3.41 6.66
N PRO A 3 -9.17 -3.97 7.77
CA PRO A 3 -7.80 -3.69 8.22
C PRO A 3 -6.75 -4.08 7.17
N LEU A 4 -5.61 -3.36 7.16
CA LEU A 4 -4.46 -3.74 6.35
C LEU A 4 -3.69 -4.89 7.02
N ASP A 5 -3.46 -5.98 6.28
CA ASP A 5 -2.63 -7.11 6.73
C ASP A 5 -1.14 -6.75 6.57
N VAL A 6 -0.35 -7.01 7.61
CA VAL A 6 1.10 -6.76 7.59
C VAL A 6 1.86 -7.70 6.65
N ASN A 7 1.22 -8.78 6.18
CA ASN A 7 1.76 -9.71 5.18
C ASN A 7 1.27 -9.40 3.75
N SER A 8 0.52 -8.31 3.56
CA SER A 8 0.05 -7.85 2.26
C SER A 8 1.20 -7.60 1.28
N THR A 9 0.94 -7.80 -0.01
CA THR A 9 1.89 -7.41 -1.06
C THR A 9 1.90 -5.88 -1.22
N ALA A 10 2.94 -5.35 -1.89
CA ALA A 10 3.00 -3.92 -2.22
C ALA A 10 1.75 -3.43 -2.97
N ARG A 11 1.18 -4.29 -3.84
CA ARG A 11 -0.03 -3.99 -4.59
C ARG A 11 -1.26 -3.88 -3.69
N ASP A 12 -1.45 -4.84 -2.79
CA ASP A 12 -2.58 -4.82 -1.86
C ASP A 12 -2.57 -3.56 -0.99
N VAL A 13 -1.38 -3.10 -0.61
CA VAL A 13 -1.17 -1.87 0.16
C VAL A 13 -1.48 -0.62 -0.69
N GLU A 14 -1.06 -0.59 -1.95
CA GLU A 14 -1.41 0.47 -2.89
C GLU A 14 -2.93 0.57 -3.09
N ASP A 15 -3.60 -0.56 -3.34
CA ASP A 15 -5.06 -0.64 -3.51
C ASP A 15 -5.80 -0.19 -2.24
N TYR A 16 -5.30 -0.58 -1.05
CA TYR A 16 -5.84 -0.12 0.23
C TYR A 16 -5.75 1.41 0.37
N LEU A 17 -4.58 1.99 0.07
CA LEU A 17 -4.35 3.42 0.18
C LEU A 17 -5.19 4.22 -0.82
N GLU A 18 -5.32 3.73 -2.06
CA GLU A 18 -6.18 4.35 -3.08
C GLU A 18 -7.64 4.36 -2.63
N ARG A 19 -8.15 3.24 -2.10
CA ARG A 19 -9.51 3.18 -1.55
C ARG A 19 -9.70 4.17 -0.39
N PHE A 20 -8.65 4.41 0.40
CA PHE A 20 -8.71 5.34 1.52
C PHE A 20 -8.75 6.78 0.99
N ASP A 21 -7.95 7.11 -0.02
CA ASP A 21 -8.01 8.41 -0.70
C ASP A 21 -9.41 8.66 -1.27
N ILE A 22 -10.01 7.68 -1.96
CA ILE A 22 -11.37 7.77 -2.51
C ILE A 22 -12.39 8.01 -1.38
N TRP A 23 -12.27 7.29 -0.26
CA TRP A 23 -13.12 7.51 0.90
C TRP A 23 -12.97 8.94 1.44
N CYS A 24 -11.76 9.50 1.44
CA CYS A 24 -11.52 10.87 1.89
C CYS A 24 -12.23 11.91 1.01
N LEU A 25 -12.35 11.68 -0.30
CA LEU A 25 -13.08 12.56 -1.22
C LEU A 25 -14.58 12.68 -0.86
N THR A 26 -15.13 11.70 -0.11
CA THR A 26 -16.53 11.75 0.34
C THR A 26 -16.75 12.65 1.56
N LYS A 27 -15.68 13.25 2.12
CA LYS A 27 -15.73 14.10 3.32
C LYS A 27 -15.47 15.55 2.94
N SER A 28 -16.39 16.44 3.34
CA SER A 28 -16.34 17.86 2.99
C SER A 28 -15.29 18.67 3.76
N ASP A 29 -14.90 18.25 4.97
CA ASP A 29 -14.13 19.09 5.91
C ASP A 29 -13.02 18.32 6.65
N MET A 30 -12.11 17.71 5.88
CA MET A 30 -10.97 16.97 6.43
C MET A 30 -9.71 17.84 6.46
N ASP A 31 -9.28 18.26 7.65
CA ASP A 31 -7.95 18.83 7.86
C ASP A 31 -6.88 17.72 7.96
N ASP A 32 -5.60 18.08 7.82
CA ASP A 32 -4.49 17.12 7.80
C ASP A 32 -4.42 16.25 9.06
N LYS A 33 -4.79 16.81 10.22
CA LYS A 33 -4.77 16.08 11.49
C LYS A 33 -5.91 15.07 11.57
N LYS A 34 -7.11 15.44 11.12
CA LYS A 34 -8.25 14.50 10.97
C LYS A 34 -7.95 13.43 9.95
N LEU A 35 -7.34 13.77 8.82
CA LEU A 35 -6.94 12.81 7.79
C LEU A 35 -5.98 11.75 8.35
N THR A 36 -4.95 12.20 9.07
CA THR A 36 -4.00 11.33 9.76
C THR A 36 -4.70 10.46 10.80
N ALA A 37 -5.58 11.04 11.63
CA ALA A 37 -6.33 10.30 12.64
C ALA A 37 -7.23 9.21 12.02
N TYR A 38 -7.94 9.53 10.93
CA TYR A 38 -8.77 8.57 10.22
C TYR A 38 -7.94 7.43 9.64
N PHE A 39 -6.81 7.75 9.01
CA PHE A 39 -5.92 6.73 8.48
C PHE A 39 -5.46 5.76 9.58
N LEU A 40 -4.96 6.28 10.70
CA LEU A 40 -4.52 5.47 11.83
C LEU A 40 -5.65 4.65 12.46
N HIS A 41 -6.89 5.13 12.39
CA HIS A 41 -8.07 4.38 12.85
C HIS A 41 -8.45 3.24 11.91
N PHE A 42 -8.47 3.49 10.59
CA PHE A 42 -8.93 2.51 9.60
C PHE A 42 -7.87 1.46 9.26
N VAL A 43 -6.58 1.76 9.42
CA VAL A 43 -5.48 0.86 9.03
C VAL A 43 -5.48 -0.44 9.85
N GLY A 44 -6.05 -0.43 11.05
CA GLY A 44 -6.15 -1.58 11.94
C GLY A 44 -4.92 -1.78 12.84
N LYS A 45 -5.06 -2.66 13.83
CA LYS A 45 -4.13 -2.80 14.97
C LYS A 45 -2.69 -3.15 14.55
N GLU A 46 -2.54 -4.14 13.67
CA GLU A 46 -1.22 -4.67 13.29
C GLU A 46 -0.46 -3.66 12.43
N ALA A 47 -1.10 -3.14 11.40
CA ALA A 47 -0.53 -2.08 10.57
C ALA A 47 -0.29 -0.78 11.35
N TYR A 48 -1.15 -0.42 12.32
CA TYR A 48 -0.89 0.70 13.23
C TYR A 48 0.39 0.48 14.06
N THR A 49 0.60 -0.75 14.55
CA THR A 49 1.83 -1.11 15.30
C THR A 49 3.06 -1.00 14.40
N LEU A 50 2.97 -1.46 13.16
CA LEU A 50 4.02 -1.28 12.15
C LEU A 50 4.30 0.21 11.91
N ILE A 51 3.28 1.02 11.66
CA ILE A 51 3.42 2.46 11.45
C ILE A 51 4.10 3.11 12.66
N LYS A 52 3.67 2.78 13.88
CA LYS A 52 4.28 3.28 15.11
C LYS A 52 5.77 2.95 15.21
N ASN A 53 6.18 1.75 14.78
CA ASN A 53 7.58 1.35 14.74
C ASN A 53 8.35 2.10 13.65
N LEU A 54 7.75 2.32 12.48
CA LEU A 54 8.38 3.02 11.34
C LEU A 54 8.66 4.51 11.61
N VAL A 55 7.95 5.11 12.56
CA VAL A 55 8.05 6.54 12.87
C VAL A 55 8.67 6.85 14.23
N TYR A 56 9.04 5.82 14.99
CA TYR A 56 9.68 6.00 16.29
C TYR A 56 10.95 6.88 16.16
N PRO A 57 11.18 7.87 17.06
CA PRO A 57 10.49 8.13 18.33
C PRO A 57 9.26 9.05 18.27
N GLU A 58 8.89 9.55 17.08
CA GLU A 58 7.77 10.48 16.92
C GLU A 58 6.41 9.79 17.12
N SER A 59 5.39 10.57 17.47
CA SER A 59 4.03 10.06 17.57
C SER A 59 3.39 9.98 16.18
N PRO A 60 2.77 8.85 15.78
CA PRO A 60 2.14 8.72 14.47
C PRO A 60 1.11 9.81 14.14
N ILE A 61 0.43 10.36 15.16
CA ILE A 61 -0.59 11.40 14.97
C ILE A 61 -0.01 12.78 14.62
N ASP A 62 1.28 12.99 14.89
CA ASP A 62 1.98 14.25 14.63
C ASP A 62 2.61 14.27 13.23
N ILE A 63 2.60 13.13 12.53
CA ILE A 63 3.14 12.98 11.18
C ILE A 63 2.00 13.04 10.17
N SER A 64 2.17 13.82 9.11
CA SER A 64 1.14 13.95 8.08
C SER A 64 0.80 12.61 7.42
N TYR A 65 -0.47 12.44 7.04
CA TYR A 65 -0.92 11.27 6.27
C TYR A 65 -0.05 11.00 5.04
N ASN A 66 0.33 12.02 4.27
CA ASN A 66 1.14 11.86 3.07
C ASN A 66 2.52 11.26 3.38
N GLU A 67 3.12 11.66 4.51
CA GLU A 67 4.38 11.09 4.95
C GLU A 67 4.23 9.66 5.47
N LEU A 68 3.18 9.38 6.25
CA LEU A 68 2.87 8.02 6.69
C LEU A 68 2.63 7.08 5.50
N LYS A 69 1.83 7.52 4.53
CA LYS A 69 1.57 6.82 3.27
C LYS A 69 2.87 6.45 2.55
N LYS A 70 3.79 7.40 2.43
CA LYS A 70 5.11 7.18 1.82
C LYS A 70 5.95 6.16 2.59
N LYS A 71 6.02 6.26 3.92
CA LYS A 71 6.77 5.32 4.77
C LYS A 71 6.20 3.91 4.69
N VAL A 72 4.88 3.78 4.72
CA VAL A 72 4.18 2.49 4.54
C VAL A 72 4.51 1.91 3.16
N LEU A 73 4.33 2.67 2.07
CA LEU A 73 4.67 2.20 0.73
C LEU A 73 6.14 1.78 0.60
N GLN A 74 7.07 2.51 1.20
CA GLN A 74 8.49 2.15 1.19
C GLN A 74 8.80 0.86 1.95
N HIS A 75 8.05 0.58 3.02
CA HIS A 75 8.22 -0.66 3.77
C HIS A 75 7.78 -1.89 2.96
N PHE A 76 6.64 -1.79 2.28
CA PHE A 76 6.06 -2.89 1.51
C PHE A 76 6.61 -3.02 0.09
N LYS A 77 7.17 -1.96 -0.48
CA LYS A 77 7.87 -2.05 -1.77
C LYS A 77 9.19 -2.79 -1.58
N PRO A 78 9.40 -3.94 -2.22
CA PRO A 78 10.72 -4.52 -2.27
C PRO A 78 11.68 -3.51 -2.91
N ILE A 79 12.93 -3.49 -2.45
CA ILE A 79 13.99 -2.84 -3.22
C ILE A 79 13.97 -3.54 -4.58
N ASN A 80 13.48 -2.85 -5.61
CA ASN A 80 13.33 -3.40 -6.95
C ASN A 80 14.72 -3.79 -7.46
N PHE A 81 15.13 -5.04 -7.25
CA PHE A 81 16.31 -5.57 -7.90
C PHE A 81 15.90 -5.79 -9.36
N VAL A 82 16.17 -4.80 -10.19
CA VAL A 82 15.76 -4.75 -11.61
C VAL A 82 16.10 -6.06 -12.33
N ALA A 83 17.21 -6.71 -11.96
CA ALA A 83 17.59 -8.01 -12.51
C ALA A 83 16.66 -9.16 -12.09
N ALA A 84 16.15 -9.20 -10.85
CA ALA A 84 15.15 -10.21 -10.44
C ALA A 84 13.82 -10.00 -11.16
N GLU A 85 13.37 -8.76 -11.32
CA GLU A 85 12.12 -8.46 -12.04
C GLU A 85 12.25 -8.77 -13.54
N ARG A 86 13.40 -8.48 -14.15
CA ARG A 86 13.71 -8.93 -15.52
C ARG A 86 13.75 -10.45 -15.63
N ALA A 87 14.34 -11.14 -14.66
CA ALA A 87 14.38 -12.60 -14.64
C ALA A 87 12.96 -13.19 -14.54
N ARG A 88 12.11 -12.66 -13.65
CA ARG A 88 10.70 -13.04 -13.54
C ARG A 88 9.96 -12.81 -14.85
N PHE A 89 10.09 -11.62 -15.44
CA PHE A 89 9.45 -11.29 -16.72
C PHE A 89 9.88 -12.26 -17.84
N ASN A 90 11.18 -12.55 -17.94
CA ASN A 90 11.71 -13.48 -18.96
C ASN A 90 11.30 -14.94 -18.70
N MET A 91 11.01 -15.32 -17.46
CA MET A 91 10.52 -16.65 -17.10
C MET A 91 9.02 -16.82 -17.34
N LEU A 92 8.25 -15.73 -17.42
CA LEU A 92 6.82 -15.80 -17.70
C LEU A 92 6.60 -16.25 -19.15
N THR A 93 5.96 -17.41 -19.30
CA THR A 93 5.57 -17.97 -20.59
C THR A 93 4.06 -18.14 -20.63
N ARG A 94 3.44 -17.75 -21.74
CA ARG A 94 1.99 -17.91 -21.91
C ARG A 94 1.66 -19.39 -22.12
N SER A 95 0.75 -19.92 -21.30
CA SER A 95 0.22 -21.27 -21.53
C SER A 95 -0.59 -21.34 -22.83
N HIS A 96 -0.63 -22.52 -23.46
CA HIS A 96 -1.36 -22.71 -24.72
C HIS A 96 -2.87 -22.40 -24.58
N SER A 97 -3.45 -22.66 -23.41
CA SER A 97 -4.86 -22.40 -23.12
C SER A 97 -5.15 -21.01 -22.55
N GLN A 98 -4.12 -20.23 -22.19
CA GLN A 98 -4.29 -18.91 -21.59
C GLN A 98 -4.55 -17.87 -22.67
N SER A 99 -5.62 -17.08 -22.51
CA SER A 99 -5.91 -15.99 -23.44
C SER A 99 -4.82 -14.91 -23.39
N VAL A 100 -4.64 -14.17 -24.49
CA VAL A 100 -3.70 -13.04 -24.52
C VAL A 100 -4.09 -11.98 -23.49
N ARG A 101 -5.39 -11.73 -23.30
CA ARG A 101 -5.90 -10.78 -22.30
C ARG A 101 -5.43 -11.16 -20.91
N ASP A 102 -5.66 -12.42 -20.50
CA ASP A 102 -5.34 -12.86 -19.14
C ASP A 102 -3.83 -12.90 -18.90
N PHE A 103 -3.04 -13.25 -19.93
CA PHE A 103 -1.59 -13.17 -19.86
C PHE A 103 -1.10 -11.74 -19.67
N VAL A 104 -1.67 -10.78 -20.41
CA VAL A 104 -1.33 -9.35 -20.27
C VAL A 104 -1.70 -8.81 -18.89
N LEU A 105 -2.82 -9.25 -18.30
CA LEU A 105 -3.20 -8.85 -16.94
C LEU A 105 -2.19 -9.29 -15.87
N GLN A 106 -1.41 -10.35 -16.13
CA GLN A 106 -0.36 -10.85 -15.22
C GLN A 106 0.96 -10.07 -15.32
N LEU A 107 1.17 -9.28 -16.38
CA LEU A 107 2.42 -8.53 -16.61
C LEU A 107 2.46 -7.16 -15.90
N LYS A 108 1.47 -6.86 -15.06
CA LYS A 108 1.41 -5.63 -14.26
C LYS A 108 2.30 -5.69 -13.02
#